data_AF-A0A4R6DRR3-F1
#
_entry.id   AF-A0A4R6DRR3-F1
#
_cell.length_a   1.000
_cell.length_b   1.000
_cell.length_c   1.000
_cell.angle_alpha   90.00
_cell.angle_beta   90.00
_cell.angle_gamma   90.00
#
_symmetry.space_group_name_H-M   'P 1'
#
loop_
_entity.id
_entity.type
_entity.pdbx_description
1 polymer ?
#
loop_
_entity_poly.entity_id
_entity_poly.type
_entity_poly.pdbx_seq_one_letter_code
_entity_poly.pdbx_strand_id
1 'polypeptide(L)'
;MDSQFMGFSDTPRPTWKEFNDTDKYPCVDYLKIRKELVALQRRISFIASTHGERNLLPDLRKQAQALEQKLVDEPPNPVLPPPAALIKVTGKLEAFSARLIPHYFDPEAYPQTHGYFTRQQERVAKAAVVVAAGGQGAAAQGMLLEGTRLSRLAWYVTGKINGKHFSGWLAGL
;
A
#
# COMPACT_ATOMS: atom_id res chain seq x y z
N MET A 1 -30.94 26.24 -7.64
CA MET A 1 -29.57 25.99 -7.15
C MET A 1 -28.97 24.97 -8.08
N ASP A 2 -28.15 25.45 -9.01
CA ASP A 2 -27.61 24.68 -10.11
C ASP A 2 -26.77 23.52 -9.57
N SER A 3 -27.16 22.30 -9.93
CA SER A 3 -26.39 21.09 -9.65
C SER A 3 -25.16 21.13 -10.55
N GLN A 4 -24.13 21.83 -10.08
CA GLN A 4 -22.83 21.89 -10.72
C GLN A 4 -22.32 20.45 -10.77
N PHE A 5 -22.38 19.84 -11.96
CA PHE A 5 -21.76 18.56 -12.23
C PHE A 5 -20.25 18.74 -12.06
N MET A 6 -19.72 18.47 -10.86
CA MET A 6 -18.27 18.32 -10.69
C MET A 6 -17.82 17.17 -11.58
N GLY A 7 -17.01 17.48 -12.59
CA GLY A 7 -16.31 16.46 -13.35
C GLY A 7 -15.27 15.79 -12.46
N PHE A 8 -14.97 14.52 -12.73
CA PHE A 8 -13.87 13.82 -12.04
C PHE A 8 -12.51 14.51 -12.25
N SER A 9 -12.34 15.31 -13.30
CA SER A 9 -11.17 16.16 -13.53
C SER A 9 -11.02 17.31 -12.54
N ASP A 10 -12.12 17.69 -11.88
CA ASP A 10 -12.21 18.89 -11.05
C ASP A 10 -12.06 18.56 -9.57
N THR A 11 -11.93 17.27 -9.21
CA THR A 11 -11.69 16.85 -7.84
C THR A 11 -10.30 17.33 -7.39
N PRO A 12 -10.19 18.08 -6.28
CA PRO A 12 -8.92 18.58 -5.80
C PRO A 12 -7.95 17.42 -5.52
N ARG A 13 -6.68 17.64 -5.88
CA ARG A 13 -5.62 16.67 -5.64
C ARG A 13 -5.27 16.73 -4.15
N PRO A 14 -5.53 15.67 -3.38
CA PRO A 14 -5.31 15.73 -1.95
C PRO A 14 -3.81 15.76 -1.64
N THR A 15 -3.43 16.63 -0.71
CA THR A 15 -2.07 16.75 -0.20
C THR A 15 -1.83 15.81 0.98
N TRP A 16 -0.56 15.55 1.32
CA TRP A 16 -0.20 14.82 2.55
C TRP A 16 -0.72 15.48 3.84
N LYS A 17 -1.00 16.79 3.82
CA LYS A 17 -1.65 17.48 4.93
C LYS A 17 -3.10 17.03 5.08
N GLU A 18 -3.82 16.90 3.97
CA GLU A 18 -5.21 16.39 3.95
C GLU A 18 -5.28 14.89 4.22
N PHE A 19 -4.21 14.13 3.94
CA PHE A 19 -4.12 12.73 4.37
C PHE A 19 -4.11 12.57 5.89
N ASN A 20 -3.52 13.52 6.62
CA ASN A 20 -3.53 13.52 8.09
C ASN A 20 -4.83 14.11 8.68
N ASP A 21 -5.66 14.73 7.84
CA ASP A 21 -6.96 15.29 8.21
C ASP A 21 -8.05 14.22 8.05
N THR A 22 -8.14 13.36 9.06
CA THR A 22 -9.03 12.19 9.09
C THR A 22 -10.52 12.58 9.05
N ASP A 23 -10.86 13.83 9.34
CA ASP A 23 -12.24 14.33 9.37
C ASP A 23 -12.79 14.57 7.95
N LYS A 24 -11.91 14.82 6.97
CA LYS A 24 -12.30 15.17 5.59
C LYS A 24 -12.43 13.95 4.67
N TYR A 25 -11.58 12.93 4.84
CA TYR A 25 -11.58 11.73 4.00
C TYR A 25 -11.19 10.48 4.80
N PRO A 26 -11.85 9.32 4.56
CA PRO A 26 -11.40 8.06 5.14
C PRO A 26 -10.03 7.70 4.55
N CYS A 27 -8.98 7.93 5.36
CA CYS A 27 -7.60 7.68 5.02
C CYS A 27 -7.10 6.42 5.75
N VAL A 28 -6.53 5.47 5.01
CA VAL A 28 -5.94 4.26 5.59
C VAL A 28 -4.59 4.00 4.94
N ASP A 29 -3.54 3.98 5.76
CA ASP A 29 -2.19 3.63 5.33
C ASP A 29 -1.97 2.11 5.40
N TYR A 30 -2.43 1.40 4.37
CA TYR A 30 -2.24 -0.04 4.26
C TYR A 30 -0.74 -0.42 4.14
N LEU A 31 0.11 0.46 3.61
CA LEU A 31 1.55 0.22 3.53
C LEU A 31 2.19 0.17 4.91
N LYS A 32 1.77 1.07 5.82
CA LYS A 32 2.20 1.07 7.21
C LYS A 32 1.71 -0.19 7.94
N ILE A 33 0.44 -0.55 7.78
CA ILE A 33 -0.14 -1.77 8.39
C ILE A 33 0.64 -3.01 7.97
N ARG A 34 0.96 -3.16 6.66
CA ARG A 34 1.79 -4.27 6.15
C ARG A 34 3.18 -4.30 6.77
N LYS A 35 3.85 -3.14 6.91
CA LYS A 35 5.18 -3.05 7.54
C LYS A 35 5.15 -3.48 9.00
N GLU A 36 4.15 -3.02 9.76
CA GLU A 36 3.94 -3.39 11.16
C GLU A 36 3.71 -4.89 11.30
N LEU A 37 2.85 -5.47 10.45
CA LEU A 37 2.56 -6.90 10.42
C LEU A 37 3.82 -7.73 10.16
N VAL A 38 4.65 -7.35 9.18
CA VAL A 38 5.91 -8.06 8.88
C VAL A 38 6.89 -7.96 10.06
N ALA A 39 7.03 -6.78 10.67
CA ALA A 39 7.89 -6.60 11.84
C ALA A 39 7.44 -7.48 13.01
N LEU A 40 6.13 -7.54 13.24
CA LEU A 40 5.53 -8.29 14.32
C LEU A 40 5.61 -9.80 14.09
N GLN A 41 5.41 -10.28 12.86
CA GLN A 41 5.63 -11.67 12.49
C GLN A 41 7.09 -12.10 12.68
N ARG A 42 8.07 -11.23 12.33
CA ARG A 42 9.50 -11.48 12.61
C ARG A 42 9.79 -11.54 14.11
N ARG A 43 9.14 -10.70 14.92
CA ARG A 43 9.28 -10.76 16.39
C ARG A 43 8.72 -12.06 16.94
N ILE A 44 7.54 -12.49 16.47
CA ILE A 44 6.93 -13.77 16.85
C ILE A 44 7.85 -14.94 16.50
N SER A 45 8.41 -14.97 15.28
CA SER A 45 9.30 -16.06 14.87
C SER A 45 10.59 -16.10 15.70
N PHE A 46 11.18 -14.93 15.99
CA PHE A 46 12.36 -14.81 16.84
C PHE A 46 12.13 -15.28 18.29
N ILE A 47 11.00 -14.88 18.89
CA ILE A 47 10.62 -15.33 20.24
C ILE A 47 10.32 -16.83 20.23
N ALA A 48 9.67 -17.36 19.18
CA ALA A 48 9.38 -18.79 19.07
C ALA A 48 10.66 -19.64 18.98
N SER A 49 11.67 -19.17 18.26
CA SER A 49 12.97 -19.85 18.12
C SER A 49 13.88 -19.72 19.34
N THR A 50 13.65 -18.73 20.20
CA THR A 50 14.44 -18.47 21.42
C THR A 50 13.69 -18.98 22.66
N HIS A 51 14.40 -19.17 23.78
CA HIS A 51 13.76 -19.53 25.05
C HIS A 51 13.19 -18.32 25.82
N GLY A 52 13.44 -17.08 25.36
CA GLY A 52 13.00 -15.85 26.03
C GLY A 52 11.60 -15.39 25.65
N GLU A 53 10.87 -14.79 26.60
CA GLU A 53 9.61 -14.03 26.41
C GLU A 53 8.43 -14.78 25.73
N ARG A 54 8.39 -16.12 25.81
CA ARG A 54 7.30 -16.92 25.22
C ARG A 54 5.90 -16.56 25.75
N ASN A 55 5.82 -16.00 26.95
CA ASN A 55 4.59 -15.48 27.55
C ASN A 55 3.95 -14.34 26.74
N LEU A 56 4.72 -13.60 25.93
CA LEU A 56 4.22 -12.51 25.09
C LEU A 56 3.61 -13.00 23.75
N LEU A 57 3.85 -14.26 23.37
CA LEU A 57 3.39 -14.81 22.09
C LEU A 57 1.88 -14.73 21.86
N PRO A 58 1.00 -15.01 22.84
CA PRO A 58 -0.44 -14.92 22.64
C PRO A 58 -0.89 -13.50 22.27
N ASP A 59 -0.38 -12.49 22.97
CA ASP A 59 -0.72 -11.09 22.73
C ASP A 59 -0.18 -10.59 21.40
N LEU A 60 1.06 -10.94 21.06
CA LEU A 60 1.62 -10.62 19.75
C LEU A 60 0.81 -11.29 18.64
N ARG A 61 0.45 -12.57 18.75
CA ARG A 61 -0.40 -13.23 17.74
C ARG A 61 -1.76 -12.55 17.59
N LYS A 62 -2.37 -12.11 18.69
CA LYS A 62 -3.62 -11.35 18.66
C LYS A 62 -3.46 -10.01 17.94
N GLN A 63 -2.34 -9.31 18.15
CA GLN A 63 -2.01 -8.08 17.42
C GLN A 63 -1.81 -8.35 15.92
N ALA A 64 -1.10 -9.42 15.55
CA ALA A 64 -0.93 -9.83 14.16
C ALA A 64 -2.29 -10.04 13.48
N GLN A 65 -3.17 -10.81 14.12
CA GLN A 65 -4.51 -11.11 13.61
C GLN A 65 -5.36 -9.85 13.45
N ALA A 66 -5.26 -8.89 14.37
CA ALA A 66 -5.94 -7.60 14.24
C ALA A 66 -5.43 -6.77 13.05
N LEU A 67 -4.12 -6.82 12.76
CA LEU A 67 -3.55 -6.18 11.57
C LEU A 67 -3.97 -6.91 10.29
N GLU A 68 -4.01 -8.24 10.28
CA GLU A 68 -4.51 -9.05 9.16
C GLU A 68 -5.97 -8.72 8.83
N GLN A 69 -6.81 -8.59 9.85
CA GLN A 69 -8.21 -8.19 9.67
C GLN A 69 -8.35 -6.81 9.02
N LYS A 70 -7.50 -5.85 9.39
CA LYS A 70 -7.49 -4.52 8.75
C LYS A 70 -7.06 -4.57 7.28
N LEU A 71 -6.26 -5.57 6.89
CA LEU A 71 -5.82 -5.75 5.50
C LEU A 71 -6.87 -6.43 4.61
N VAL A 72 -7.93 -7.01 5.19
CA VAL A 72 -9.03 -7.64 4.40
C VAL A 72 -9.71 -6.61 3.49
N ASP A 73 -9.86 -5.38 3.96
CA ASP A 73 -10.50 -4.28 3.21
C ASP A 73 -9.54 -3.54 2.26
N GLU A 74 -8.29 -4.01 2.15
CA GLU A 74 -7.28 -3.40 1.30
C GLU A 74 -7.65 -3.56 -0.18
N PRO A 75 -7.61 -2.46 -0.96
CA PRO A 75 -7.83 -2.56 -2.40
C PRO A 75 -6.80 -3.45 -3.10
N PRO A 76 -7.16 -4.08 -4.23
CA PRO A 76 -6.21 -4.83 -5.04
C PRO A 76 -5.08 -3.92 -5.52
N ASN A 77 -3.88 -4.47 -5.66
CA ASN A 77 -2.75 -3.71 -6.21
C ASN A 77 -3.09 -3.16 -7.61
N PRO A 78 -2.64 -1.93 -7.93
CA PRO A 78 -2.83 -1.38 -9.27
C PRO A 78 -2.11 -2.30 -10.27
N VAL A 79 -2.69 -2.47 -11.46
CA VAL A 79 -2.11 -3.26 -12.56
C VAL A 79 -1.92 -2.34 -13.76
N LEU A 80 -0.68 -2.21 -14.24
CA LEU A 80 -0.32 -1.49 -15.45
C LEU A 80 0.57 -2.36 -16.37
N PRO A 81 0.36 -2.33 -17.70
CA PRO A 81 -0.81 -1.75 -18.36
C PRO A 81 -2.09 -2.53 -18.03
N PRO A 82 -3.29 -1.95 -18.22
CA PRO A 82 -4.54 -2.68 -18.08
C PRO A 82 -4.50 -3.96 -18.95
N PRO A 83 -4.79 -5.14 -18.37
CA PRO A 83 -4.71 -6.40 -19.12
C PRO A 83 -5.79 -6.54 -20.19
N ALA A 84 -6.86 -5.74 -20.08
CA ALA A 84 -7.97 -5.71 -21.02
C ALA A 84 -8.10 -4.34 -21.68
N ALA A 85 -8.71 -4.31 -22.85
CA ALA A 85 -9.04 -3.07 -23.54
C ALA A 85 -9.89 -2.15 -22.66
N LEU A 86 -9.59 -0.86 -22.70
CA LEU A 86 -10.39 0.15 -22.00
C LEU A 86 -11.78 0.22 -22.63
N ILE A 87 -12.81 0.19 -21.79
CA ILE A 87 -14.21 0.29 -22.21
C ILE A 87 -14.80 1.56 -21.62
N LYS A 88 -15.45 2.37 -22.47
CA LYS A 88 -16.22 3.51 -22.00
C LYS A 88 -17.53 3.02 -21.39
N VAL A 89 -17.78 3.37 -20.13
CA VAL A 89 -19.03 3.07 -19.44
C VAL A 89 -19.85 4.36 -19.30
N THR A 90 -21.12 4.32 -19.70
CA THR A 90 -22.07 5.44 -19.59
C THR A 90 -23.35 4.96 -18.91
N GLY A 91 -23.92 5.76 -17.99
CA GLY A 91 -25.14 5.37 -17.29
C GLY A 91 -25.43 6.22 -16.06
N LYS A 92 -26.43 5.79 -15.28
CA LYS A 92 -26.76 6.41 -13.99
C LYS A 92 -25.85 5.81 -12.90
N LEU A 93 -25.18 6.68 -12.16
CA LEU A 93 -24.41 6.31 -10.98
C LEU A 93 -25.37 5.99 -9.83
N GLU A 94 -25.41 4.74 -9.41
CA GLU A 94 -26.28 4.25 -8.33
C GLU A 94 -25.59 4.33 -6.97
N ALA A 95 -24.30 4.02 -6.93
CA ALA A 95 -23.49 4.04 -5.72
C ALA A 95 -22.07 4.50 -6.05
N PHE A 96 -21.46 5.24 -5.13
CA PHE A 96 -20.10 5.75 -5.27
C PHE A 96 -19.42 5.87 -3.91
N SER A 97 -18.19 5.40 -3.83
CA SER A 97 -17.31 5.56 -2.68
C SER A 97 -15.88 5.80 -3.16
N ALA A 98 -15.18 6.70 -2.48
CA ALA A 98 -13.79 7.02 -2.74
C ALA A 98 -13.00 7.01 -1.43
N ARG A 99 -11.84 6.37 -1.43
CA ARG A 99 -10.91 6.31 -0.30
C ARG A 99 -9.56 6.84 -0.72
N LEU A 100 -8.95 7.66 0.11
CA LEU A 100 -7.61 8.19 -0.14
C LEU A 100 -6.58 7.25 0.48
N ILE A 101 -5.71 6.68 -0.36
CA ILE A 101 -4.81 5.59 0.04
C ILE A 101 -3.39 5.88 -0.46
N PRO A 102 -2.37 5.87 0.42
CA PRO A 102 -0.98 5.87 0.00
C PRO A 102 -0.67 4.53 -0.67
N HIS A 103 -0.19 4.57 -1.90
CA HIS A 103 0.30 3.37 -2.59
C HIS A 103 1.51 3.66 -3.46
N TYR A 104 2.17 2.60 -3.87
CA TYR A 104 3.29 2.65 -4.81
C TYR A 104 2.78 2.49 -6.24
N PHE A 105 2.86 3.57 -7.01
CA PHE A 105 2.58 3.60 -8.45
C PHE A 105 3.90 3.57 -9.22
N ASP A 106 4.69 2.55 -8.96
CA ASP A 106 6.00 2.36 -9.58
C ASP A 106 5.84 1.48 -10.83
N PRO A 107 6.21 1.95 -12.03
CA PRO A 107 6.24 1.16 -13.26
C PRO A 107 6.97 -0.20 -13.10
N GLU A 108 7.95 -0.29 -12.19
CA GLU A 108 8.71 -1.51 -11.90
C GLU A 108 8.04 -2.44 -10.86
N ALA A 109 6.93 -2.03 -10.25
CA ALA A 109 6.19 -2.80 -9.24
C ALA A 109 5.01 -3.61 -9.82
N TYR A 110 4.73 -3.45 -11.11
CA TYR A 110 3.61 -4.12 -11.75
C TYR A 110 3.95 -5.59 -12.06
N PRO A 111 2.97 -6.51 -12.09
CA PRO A 111 3.21 -7.94 -12.23
C PRO A 111 4.05 -8.35 -13.46
N GLN A 112 4.07 -7.51 -14.50
CA GLN A 112 4.85 -7.69 -15.74
C GLN A 112 6.35 -7.37 -15.55
N THR A 113 6.72 -6.61 -14.51
CA THR A 113 8.08 -6.28 -14.10
C THR A 113 8.46 -7.11 -12.87
N HIS A 114 8.53 -8.43 -13.05
CA HIS A 114 8.88 -9.43 -12.02
C HIS A 114 10.34 -9.37 -11.55
N GLY A 115 10.91 -8.17 -11.40
CA GLY A 115 12.26 -7.93 -10.89
C GLY A 115 12.30 -7.41 -9.46
N TYR A 116 11.18 -6.90 -8.92
CA TYR A 116 11.19 -6.16 -7.65
C TYR A 116 11.49 -7.04 -6.43
N PHE A 117 10.76 -8.14 -6.23
CA PHE A 117 10.98 -8.99 -5.06
C PHE A 117 12.37 -9.62 -5.08
N THR A 118 12.84 -10.01 -6.26
CA THR A 118 14.21 -10.51 -6.49
C THR A 118 15.25 -9.44 -6.18
N ARG A 119 15.13 -8.23 -6.73
CA ARG A 119 16.06 -7.12 -6.45
C ARG A 119 16.01 -6.70 -4.97
N GLN A 120 14.85 -6.71 -4.34
CA GLN A 120 14.72 -6.36 -2.92
C GLN A 120 15.37 -7.41 -2.03
N GLN A 121 15.18 -8.71 -2.32
CA GLN A 121 15.88 -9.79 -1.63
C GLN A 121 17.40 -9.69 -1.85
N GLU A 122 17.85 -9.43 -3.08
CA GLU A 122 19.26 -9.22 -3.40
C GLU A 122 19.84 -8.00 -2.68
N ARG A 123 19.08 -6.90 -2.56
CA ARG A 123 19.51 -5.69 -1.85
C ARG A 123 19.59 -5.89 -0.35
N VAL A 124 18.59 -6.55 0.23
CA VAL A 124 18.60 -6.91 1.65
C VAL A 124 19.76 -7.87 1.93
N ALA A 125 20.02 -8.84 1.05
CA ALA A 125 21.18 -9.73 1.14
C ALA A 125 22.50 -8.97 1.02
N LYS A 126 22.64 -8.05 0.05
CA LYS A 126 23.83 -7.20 -0.12
C LYS A 126 24.06 -6.28 1.08
N ALA A 127 23.01 -5.65 1.61
CA ALA A 127 23.09 -4.81 2.80
C ALA A 127 23.51 -5.64 4.03
N ALA A 128 22.97 -6.85 4.21
CA ALA A 128 23.37 -7.76 5.27
C ALA A 128 24.84 -8.19 5.15
N VAL A 129 25.32 -8.46 3.93
CA VAL A 129 26.73 -8.79 3.67
C VAL A 129 27.65 -7.60 3.99
N VAL A 130 27.27 -6.37 3.61
CA VAL A 130 28.06 -5.16 3.93
C VAL A 130 28.15 -4.90 5.44
N VAL A 131 27.06 -5.12 6.18
CA VAL A 131 27.06 -5.05 7.65
C VAL A 131 27.98 -6.12 8.24
N ALA A 132 27.88 -7.36 7.77
CA ALA A 132 28.68 -8.48 8.28
C ALA A 132 30.18 -8.37 7.94
N ALA A 133 30.52 -7.83 6.77
CA ALA A 133 31.90 -7.77 6.27
C ALA A 133 32.68 -6.54 6.74
N GLY A 134 32.01 -5.44 7.13
CA GLY A 134 32.70 -4.18 7.42
C GLY A 134 32.11 -3.29 8.49
N GLY A 135 31.01 -3.68 9.16
CA GLY A 135 30.38 -2.90 10.24
C GLY A 135 29.85 -1.52 9.80
N GLN A 136 29.85 -1.21 8.51
CA GLN A 136 29.44 0.11 8.00
C GLN A 136 27.92 0.19 7.87
N GLY A 137 27.26 0.43 9.01
CA GLY A 137 25.80 0.61 9.09
C GLY A 137 25.28 1.73 8.20
N ALA A 138 26.03 2.83 8.04
CA ALA A 138 25.62 3.95 7.19
C ALA A 138 25.59 3.61 5.69
N ALA A 139 26.56 2.82 5.19
CA ALA A 139 26.59 2.37 3.79
C ALA A 139 25.48 1.36 3.51
N ALA A 140 25.24 0.43 4.44
CA ALA A 140 24.10 -0.49 4.37
C ALA A 140 22.75 0.23 4.42
N GLN A 141 22.65 1.29 5.23
CA GLN A 141 21.48 2.16 5.28
C GLN A 141 21.30 2.91 3.95
N GLY A 142 22.38 3.41 3.35
CA GLY A 142 22.38 4.05 2.02
C GLY A 142 21.88 3.11 0.93
N MET A 143 22.30 1.84 0.92
CA MET A 143 21.83 0.82 -0.03
C MET A 143 20.35 0.44 0.15
N LEU A 144 19.82 0.57 1.38
CA LEU A 144 18.40 0.46 1.69
C LEU A 144 17.61 1.72 1.31
N LEU A 145 18.23 2.91 1.39
CA LEU A 145 17.61 4.22 1.15
C LEU A 145 17.66 4.69 -0.31
N GLU A 146 18.66 4.31 -1.11
CA GLU A 146 18.71 4.61 -2.57
C GLU A 146 17.60 3.88 -3.36
N GLY A 147 16.79 3.07 -2.69
CA GLY A 147 15.61 2.39 -3.25
C GLY A 147 14.29 2.89 -2.70
N THR A 148 14.25 4.13 -2.19
CA THR A 148 13.05 4.66 -1.56
C THR A 148 11.95 4.79 -2.60
N ARG A 149 11.08 3.77 -2.70
CA ARG A 149 9.83 3.85 -3.43
C ARG A 149 9.10 5.12 -2.96
N LEU A 150 8.87 6.05 -3.87
CA LEU A 150 8.04 7.22 -3.60
C LEU A 150 6.58 6.75 -3.58
N SER A 151 6.01 6.57 -2.39
CA SER A 151 4.57 6.38 -2.27
C SER A 151 3.86 7.67 -2.69
N ARG A 152 2.81 7.53 -3.51
CA ARG A 152 1.93 8.62 -3.87
C ARG A 152 0.56 8.39 -3.25
N LEU A 153 -0.11 9.48 -2.91
CA LEU A 153 -1.51 9.42 -2.52
C LEU A 153 -2.36 9.25 -3.78
N ALA A 154 -3.26 8.28 -3.75
CA ALA A 154 -4.19 8.03 -4.84
C ALA A 154 -5.57 7.70 -4.31
N TRP A 155 -6.57 7.94 -5.15
CA TRP A 155 -7.93 7.53 -4.86
C TRP A 155 -8.16 6.11 -5.31
N TYR A 156 -8.70 5.28 -4.43
CA TYR A 156 -9.36 4.06 -4.82
C TYR A 156 -10.87 4.30 -4.83
N VAL A 157 -11.48 4.10 -5.99
CA VAL A 157 -12.92 4.33 -6.19
C VAL A 157 -13.63 3.01 -6.40
N THR A 158 -14.83 2.92 -5.86
CA THR A 158 -15.76 1.81 -6.07
C THR A 158 -17.15 2.37 -6.31
N GLY A 159 -17.96 1.69 -7.11
CA GLY A 159 -19.32 2.12 -7.32
C GLY A 159 -20.13 1.18 -8.17
N LYS A 160 -21.30 1.65 -8.59
CA LYS A 160 -22.25 0.90 -9.40
C LYS A 160 -22.90 1.79 -10.45
N ILE A 161 -22.84 1.35 -11.71
CA ILE A 161 -23.47 2.02 -12.86
C ILE A 161 -24.35 1.02 -13.58
N ASN A 162 -25.62 1.35 -13.78
CA ASN A 162 -26.61 0.51 -14.48
C ASN A 162 -26.59 -0.97 -14.01
N GLY A 163 -26.67 -1.21 -12.71
CA GLY A 163 -26.60 -2.57 -12.16
C GLY A 163 -25.19 -3.17 -12.02
N LYS A 164 -24.16 -2.63 -12.71
CA LYS A 164 -22.81 -3.21 -12.76
C LYS A 164 -21.85 -2.52 -11.79
N HIS A 165 -21.11 -3.32 -11.02
CA HIS A 165 -20.08 -2.81 -10.11
C HIS A 165 -18.81 -2.43 -10.88
N PHE A 166 -18.15 -1.36 -10.42
CA PHE A 166 -16.83 -0.96 -10.90
C PHE A 166 -15.90 -0.64 -9.73
N SER A 167 -14.61 -0.81 -9.95
CA SER A 167 -13.57 -0.37 -9.02
C SER A 167 -12.28 -0.03 -9.75
N GLY A 168 -11.47 0.87 -9.20
CA GLY A 168 -10.22 1.26 -9.83
C GLY A 168 -9.41 2.29 -9.07
N TRP A 169 -8.15 2.45 -9.51
CA TRP A 169 -7.23 3.44 -8.98
C TRP A 169 -7.23 4.70 -9.85
N LEU A 170 -7.23 5.86 -9.19
CA LEU A 170 -7.02 7.16 -9.82
C LEU A 170 -5.71 7.74 -9.25
N ALA A 171 -4.63 7.57 -10.00
CA ALA A 171 -3.34 8.16 -9.65
C ALA A 171 -3.33 9.65 -10.02
N GLY A 172 -2.89 10.50 -9.10
CA GLY A 172 -2.49 11.86 -9.45
C GLY A 172 -1.18 11.82 -10.24
N LEU A 173 -1.21 12.22 -11.51
CA LEU A 173 -0.01 12.50 -12.31
C LEU A 173 0.84 13.57 -11.65
#